data_AF-A0A6M0HVE9-F1
#
_entry.id   AF-A0A6M0HVE9-F1
#
_cell.length_a   1.000
_cell.length_b   1.000
_cell.length_c   1.000
_cell.angle_alpha   90.00
_cell.angle_beta   90.00
_cell.angle_gamma   90.00
#
_symmetry.space_group_name_H-M   'P 1'
#
loop_
_entity.id
_entity.type
_entity.pdbx_description
1 polymer ?
#
loop_
_entity_poly.entity_id
_entity_poly.type
_entity_poly.pdbx_seq_one_letter_code
_entity_poly.pdbx_strand_id
1 'polypeptide(L)'
;MTNSEVFENLSAQLIARLADSWPKCLSIIPADFGLPEEDDGKGAADLWDQWSEVVLWMGREGLIRFEGPSNGTCGEPWFYDVELMTKGREMNFSHFPQSQIDIVAPDGSVRCSTKAILDSKLATIPDPNVVIFTGDEIRRKIPNGTEETFEVLDPTYHDKFGGIPAHFQVKIRRKGTFAPGTGGNYTIHVNGSNSRVNVNSTDNSNNRVGDDTVFRDLQVAVQNSGLDASDIAKLQSSIRDMQSAVGTPTFKSEYQDFIQGAATYMTIISPFIPALSALL
;
A
#
# COMPACT_ATOMS: atom_id res chain seq x y z
N MET A 1 -42.75 -38.96 -15.48
CA MET A 1 -41.94 -37.78 -15.16
C MET A 1 -41.43 -37.99 -13.75
N THR A 2 -40.13 -37.92 -13.52
CA THR A 2 -39.56 -38.04 -12.17
C THR A 2 -39.89 -36.79 -11.35
N ASN A 3 -39.88 -36.86 -10.02
CA ASN A 3 -40.14 -35.68 -9.17
C ASN A 3 -39.18 -34.52 -9.48
N SER A 4 -37.95 -34.83 -9.91
CA SER A 4 -36.95 -33.83 -10.34
C SER A 4 -37.35 -33.12 -11.64
N GLU A 5 -37.88 -33.85 -12.62
CA GLU A 5 -38.33 -33.27 -13.90
C GLU A 5 -39.57 -32.39 -13.74
N VAL A 6 -40.50 -32.80 -12.87
CA VAL A 6 -41.68 -32.00 -12.50
C VAL A 6 -41.22 -30.70 -11.82
N PHE A 7 -40.26 -30.81 -10.90
CA PHE A 7 -39.70 -29.68 -10.17
C PHE A 7 -39.00 -28.66 -11.08
N GLU A 8 -38.14 -29.13 -12.00
CA GLU A 8 -37.44 -28.26 -12.95
C GLU A 8 -38.42 -27.54 -13.89
N ASN A 9 -39.47 -28.24 -14.33
CA ASN A 9 -40.47 -27.67 -15.24
C ASN A 9 -41.32 -26.59 -14.54
N LEU A 10 -41.83 -26.86 -13.34
CA LEU A 10 -42.60 -25.90 -12.54
C LEU A 10 -41.74 -24.66 -12.18
N SER A 11 -40.49 -24.87 -11.80
CA SER A 11 -39.54 -23.78 -11.50
C SER A 11 -39.30 -22.88 -12.72
N ALA A 12 -39.11 -23.47 -13.91
CA ALA A 12 -38.91 -22.72 -15.15
C ALA A 12 -40.14 -21.89 -15.54
N GLN A 13 -41.35 -22.45 -15.38
CA GLN A 13 -42.60 -21.74 -15.63
C GLN A 13 -42.79 -20.56 -14.69
N LEU A 14 -42.48 -20.74 -13.39
CA LEU A 14 -42.59 -19.66 -12.39
C LEU A 14 -41.63 -18.51 -12.72
N ILE A 15 -40.37 -18.82 -13.03
CA ILE A 15 -39.35 -17.81 -13.39
C ILE A 15 -39.79 -17.01 -14.63
N ALA A 16 -40.32 -17.67 -15.67
CA ALA A 16 -40.75 -16.99 -16.89
C ALA A 16 -41.89 -16.00 -16.64
N ARG A 17 -42.91 -16.42 -15.88
CA ARG A 17 -44.07 -15.57 -15.54
C ARG A 17 -43.69 -14.38 -14.67
N LEU A 18 -42.80 -14.61 -13.72
CA LEU A 18 -42.32 -13.55 -12.86
C LEU A 18 -41.47 -12.54 -13.64
N ALA A 19 -40.65 -12.99 -14.61
CA ALA A 19 -39.84 -12.12 -15.46
C ALA A 19 -40.72 -11.19 -16.33
N ASP A 20 -41.83 -11.70 -16.86
CA ASP A 20 -42.80 -10.90 -17.64
C ASP A 20 -43.52 -9.83 -16.80
N SER A 21 -43.64 -10.07 -15.49
CA SER A 21 -44.39 -9.22 -14.56
C SER A 21 -43.51 -8.24 -13.78
N TRP A 22 -42.19 -8.32 -13.92
CA TRP A 22 -41.22 -7.45 -13.24
C TRP A 22 -41.42 -5.96 -13.61
N PRO A 23 -41.33 -5.00 -12.66
CA PRO A 23 -40.96 -5.13 -11.24
C PRO A 23 -42.17 -5.22 -10.29
N LYS A 24 -43.32 -5.71 -10.75
CA LYS A 24 -44.54 -5.76 -9.93
C LYS A 24 -44.59 -7.05 -9.12
N CYS A 25 -45.17 -6.96 -7.93
CA CYS A 25 -45.55 -8.12 -7.13
C CYS A 25 -46.53 -8.98 -7.94
N LEU A 26 -46.29 -10.29 -7.98
CA LEU A 26 -47.17 -11.24 -8.63
C LEU A 26 -47.82 -12.11 -7.56
N SER A 27 -49.15 -12.17 -7.57
CA SER A 27 -49.89 -13.17 -6.80
C SER A 27 -50.00 -14.41 -7.68
N ILE A 28 -49.51 -15.55 -7.19
CA ILE A 28 -49.45 -16.81 -7.92
C ILE A 28 -50.37 -17.86 -7.28
N ILE A 29 -51.07 -18.60 -8.14
CA ILE A 29 -52.05 -19.62 -7.74
C ILE A 29 -51.71 -20.97 -8.40
N PRO A 30 -52.16 -22.12 -7.87
CA PRO A 30 -51.87 -23.43 -8.46
C PRO A 30 -52.27 -23.55 -9.94
N ALA A 31 -53.40 -22.95 -10.33
CA ALA A 31 -53.90 -22.95 -11.71
C ALA A 31 -52.93 -22.29 -12.71
N ASP A 32 -52.09 -21.35 -12.26
CA ASP A 32 -51.08 -20.70 -13.12
C ASP A 32 -50.04 -21.68 -13.65
N PHE A 33 -49.93 -22.85 -13.01
CA PHE A 33 -49.02 -23.96 -13.36
C PHE A 33 -49.74 -25.14 -14.00
N GLY A 34 -51.01 -24.98 -14.36
CA GLY A 34 -51.85 -26.06 -14.89
C GLY A 34 -52.22 -27.12 -13.86
N LEU A 35 -52.11 -26.79 -12.57
CA LEU A 35 -52.58 -27.64 -11.48
C LEU A 35 -54.08 -27.39 -11.24
N PRO A 36 -54.88 -28.42 -10.97
CA PRO A 36 -56.31 -28.26 -10.69
C PRO A 36 -56.54 -27.45 -9.40
N GLU A 37 -57.54 -26.56 -9.40
CA GLU A 37 -57.91 -25.74 -8.23
C GLU A 37 -58.69 -26.51 -7.16
N GLU A 38 -59.39 -27.57 -7.56
CA GLU A 38 -60.22 -28.38 -6.68
C GLU A 38 -59.62 -29.77 -6.46
N ASP A 39 -59.71 -30.24 -5.22
CA ASP A 39 -59.36 -31.60 -4.83
C ASP A 39 -60.33 -32.60 -5.48
N ASP A 40 -59.84 -33.34 -6.46
CA ASP A 40 -60.57 -34.45 -7.10
C ASP A 40 -60.62 -35.71 -6.19
N GLY A 41 -60.22 -35.57 -4.93
CA GLY A 41 -60.19 -36.62 -3.92
C GLY A 41 -59.03 -37.60 -4.10
N LYS A 42 -58.03 -37.27 -4.91
CA LYS A 42 -56.91 -38.16 -5.24
C LYS A 42 -55.51 -37.61 -4.92
N GLY A 43 -55.39 -36.50 -4.20
CA GLY A 43 -54.09 -36.06 -3.68
C GLY A 43 -53.78 -34.56 -3.78
N ALA A 44 -54.78 -33.68 -3.58
CA ALA A 44 -54.54 -32.24 -3.58
C ALA A 44 -53.56 -31.77 -2.48
N ALA A 45 -53.52 -32.47 -1.34
CA ALA A 45 -52.53 -32.20 -0.29
C ALA A 45 -51.09 -32.39 -0.80
N ASP A 46 -50.82 -33.44 -1.57
CA ASP A 46 -49.48 -33.73 -2.08
C ASP A 46 -49.03 -32.73 -3.16
N LEU A 47 -49.97 -32.16 -3.92
CA LEU A 47 -49.68 -31.17 -4.96
C LEU A 47 -49.46 -29.77 -4.39
N TRP A 48 -50.25 -29.38 -3.38
CA TRP A 48 -50.03 -28.16 -2.62
C TRP A 48 -48.71 -28.21 -1.87
N ASP A 49 -48.40 -29.35 -1.24
CA ASP A 49 -47.12 -29.58 -0.57
C ASP A 49 -45.96 -29.47 -1.57
N GLN A 50 -46.05 -30.11 -2.74
CA GLN A 50 -45.04 -29.98 -3.80
C GLN A 50 -44.86 -28.53 -4.27
N TRP A 51 -45.95 -27.79 -4.49
CA TRP A 51 -45.87 -26.40 -4.93
C TRP A 51 -45.28 -25.50 -3.84
N SER A 52 -45.74 -25.65 -2.60
CA SER A 52 -45.21 -24.88 -1.47
C SER A 52 -43.72 -25.16 -1.25
N GLU A 53 -43.26 -26.41 -1.41
CA GLU A 53 -41.84 -26.78 -1.36
C GLU A 53 -41.04 -26.13 -2.49
N VAL A 54 -41.58 -26.00 -3.70
CA VAL A 54 -40.93 -25.27 -4.82
C VAL A 54 -40.74 -23.80 -4.45
N VAL A 55 -41.80 -23.12 -4.01
CA VAL A 55 -41.73 -21.68 -3.67
C VAL A 55 -40.79 -21.48 -2.46
N LEU A 56 -40.85 -22.34 -1.44
CA LEU A 56 -39.95 -22.30 -0.29
C LEU A 56 -38.50 -22.56 -0.68
N TRP A 57 -38.23 -23.53 -1.56
CA TRP A 57 -36.90 -23.80 -2.08
C TRP A 57 -36.34 -22.61 -2.86
N MET A 58 -37.13 -22.02 -3.75
CA MET A 58 -36.73 -20.82 -4.50
C MET A 58 -36.46 -19.62 -3.57
N GLY A 59 -37.21 -19.49 -2.48
CA GLY A 59 -36.93 -18.53 -1.42
C GLY A 59 -35.61 -18.79 -0.69
N ARG A 60 -35.28 -20.06 -0.39
CA ARG A 60 -33.98 -20.45 0.22
C ARG A 60 -32.80 -20.18 -0.72
N GLU A 61 -32.98 -20.37 -2.02
CA GLU A 61 -31.97 -20.05 -3.05
C GLU A 61 -31.87 -18.54 -3.33
N GLY A 62 -32.66 -17.70 -2.65
CA GLY A 62 -32.63 -16.25 -2.80
C GLY A 62 -33.16 -15.75 -4.15
N LEU A 63 -34.00 -16.54 -4.82
CA LEU A 63 -34.62 -16.21 -6.11
C LEU A 63 -35.90 -15.38 -5.95
N ILE A 64 -36.59 -15.52 -4.81
CA ILE A 64 -37.82 -14.80 -4.50
C ILE A 64 -37.87 -14.42 -3.02
N ARG A 65 -38.63 -13.37 -2.69
CA ARG A 65 -38.96 -12.97 -1.31
C ARG A 65 -40.45 -13.17 -1.06
N PHE A 66 -40.78 -13.76 0.08
CA PHE A 66 -42.15 -13.91 0.56
C PHE A 66 -42.59 -12.65 1.31
N GLU A 67 -43.71 -12.07 0.90
CA GLU A 67 -44.35 -10.95 1.63
C GLU A 67 -45.40 -11.45 2.65
N GLY A 68 -45.74 -12.75 2.62
CA GLY A 68 -46.61 -13.43 3.60
C GLY A 68 -47.83 -14.08 2.94
N PRO A 69 -48.58 -14.93 3.69
CA PRO A 69 -49.87 -15.43 3.23
C PRO A 69 -50.90 -14.30 3.25
N SER A 70 -51.56 -14.03 2.13
CA SER A 70 -52.69 -13.12 2.08
C SER A 70 -53.99 -13.88 2.38
N ASN A 71 -54.80 -13.35 3.31
CA ASN A 71 -56.07 -13.97 3.69
C ASN A 71 -57.10 -13.78 2.57
N GLY A 72 -57.42 -14.86 1.85
CA GLY A 72 -58.64 -14.94 1.05
C GLY A 72 -59.87 -14.99 1.97
N THR A 73 -60.93 -14.26 1.62
CA THR A 73 -62.20 -14.34 2.36
C THR A 73 -62.88 -15.67 2.06
N CYS A 74 -62.94 -16.54 3.09
CA CYS A 74 -63.82 -17.70 3.22
C CYS A 74 -64.23 -18.41 1.92
N GLY A 75 -63.42 -19.39 1.50
CA GLY A 75 -63.77 -20.36 0.45
C GLY A 75 -62.79 -20.43 -0.73
N GLU A 76 -61.79 -19.56 -0.78
CA GLU A 76 -60.82 -19.49 -1.88
C GLU A 76 -59.43 -19.97 -1.45
N PRO A 77 -58.64 -20.56 -2.37
CA PRO A 77 -57.33 -21.14 -2.07
C PRO A 77 -56.36 -20.12 -1.47
N TRP A 78 -55.44 -20.62 -0.64
CA TRP A 78 -54.36 -19.80 -0.07
C TRP A 78 -53.45 -19.36 -1.22
N PHE A 79 -52.93 -18.14 -1.19
CA PHE A 79 -52.00 -17.63 -2.20
C PHE A 79 -50.70 -17.17 -1.54
N TYR A 80 -49.60 -17.21 -2.28
CA TYR A 80 -48.35 -16.57 -1.86
C TYR A 80 -48.09 -15.36 -2.75
N ASP A 81 -47.93 -14.21 -2.09
CA ASP A 81 -47.40 -13.02 -2.75
C ASP A 81 -45.87 -13.10 -2.74
N VAL A 82 -45.31 -13.10 -3.95
CA VAL A 82 -43.87 -13.25 -4.16
C VAL A 82 -43.32 -12.07 -4.94
N GLU A 83 -42.20 -11.53 -4.46
CA GLU A 83 -41.38 -10.58 -5.20
C GLU A 83 -40.17 -11.32 -5.77
N LEU A 84 -39.87 -11.12 -7.05
CA LEU A 84 -38.62 -11.62 -7.62
C LEU A 84 -37.44 -10.96 -6.92
N MET A 85 -36.47 -11.77 -6.57
CA MET A 85 -35.14 -11.28 -6.25
C MET A 85 -34.31 -11.48 -7.50
N THR A 86 -33.47 -10.51 -7.85
CA THR A 86 -32.49 -10.74 -8.91
C THR A 86 -31.60 -11.88 -8.44
N LYS A 87 -31.70 -13.07 -9.08
CA LYS A 87 -30.82 -14.23 -8.84
C LYS A 87 -29.41 -13.69 -8.72
N GLY A 88 -28.85 -13.83 -7.50
CA GLY A 88 -27.75 -13.02 -7.00
C GLY A 88 -26.85 -12.51 -8.10
N ARG A 89 -26.99 -11.23 -8.47
CA ARG A 89 -26.02 -10.59 -9.34
C ARG A 89 -24.70 -10.70 -8.59
N GLU A 90 -23.82 -11.62 -9.04
CA GLU A 90 -22.46 -11.68 -8.51
C GLU A 90 -21.95 -10.24 -8.52
N MET A 91 -21.51 -9.77 -7.36
CA MET A 91 -20.93 -8.45 -7.21
C MET A 91 -19.68 -8.44 -8.06
N ASN A 92 -19.82 -7.94 -9.28
CA ASN A 92 -18.72 -7.86 -10.20
C ASN A 92 -18.00 -6.53 -9.95
N PHE A 93 -16.86 -6.61 -9.27
CA PHE A 93 -16.01 -5.44 -9.00
C PHE A 93 -15.65 -4.67 -10.27
N SER A 94 -15.70 -5.29 -11.46
CA SER A 94 -15.44 -4.62 -12.74
C SER A 94 -16.48 -3.56 -13.13
N HIS A 95 -17.69 -3.59 -12.54
CA HIS A 95 -18.71 -2.55 -12.77
C HIS A 95 -18.48 -1.28 -11.94
N PHE A 96 -17.56 -1.32 -10.97
CA PHE A 96 -17.17 -0.14 -10.19
C PHE A 96 -16.02 0.61 -10.87
N PRO A 97 -15.92 1.93 -10.69
CA PRO A 97 -14.82 2.70 -11.21
C PRO A 97 -13.51 2.28 -10.54
N GLN A 98 -12.70 1.52 -11.29
CA GLN A 98 -11.38 1.07 -10.84
C GLN A 98 -10.31 2.03 -11.34
N SER A 99 -9.39 2.39 -10.45
CA SER A 99 -8.19 3.14 -10.79
C SER A 99 -7.00 2.20 -10.89
N GLN A 100 -6.11 2.45 -11.85
CA GLN A 100 -4.78 1.85 -11.85
C GLN A 100 -3.98 2.43 -10.68
N ILE A 101 -3.38 1.56 -9.88
CA ILE A 101 -2.59 1.93 -8.72
C ILE A 101 -1.26 1.18 -8.71
N ASP A 102 -0.26 1.83 -8.13
CA ASP A 102 1.01 1.22 -7.77
C ASP A 102 1.08 1.06 -6.25
N ILE A 103 1.45 -0.13 -5.78
CA ILE A 103 1.75 -0.40 -4.38
C ILE A 103 3.27 -0.27 -4.21
N VAL A 104 3.68 0.66 -3.37
CA VAL A 104 5.07 1.06 -3.18
C VAL A 104 5.48 0.74 -1.76
N ALA A 105 6.58 0.01 -1.60
CA ALA A 105 7.12 -0.32 -0.29
C ALA A 105 7.74 0.92 0.40
N PRO A 106 7.95 0.90 1.73
CA PRO A 106 8.56 2.02 2.46
C PRO A 106 9.98 2.39 2.03
N ASP A 107 10.66 1.53 1.28
CA ASP A 107 11.97 1.81 0.68
C ASP A 107 11.87 2.54 -0.68
N GLY A 108 10.65 2.76 -1.17
CA GLY A 108 10.35 3.40 -2.46
C GLY A 108 10.30 2.45 -3.65
N SER A 109 10.55 1.14 -3.46
CA SER A 109 10.42 0.16 -4.54
C SER A 109 8.95 -0.14 -4.86
N VAL A 110 8.62 -0.28 -6.15
CA VAL A 110 7.28 -0.70 -6.57
C VAL A 110 7.15 -2.20 -6.33
N ARG A 111 6.23 -2.58 -5.45
CA ARG A 111 5.96 -3.97 -5.08
C ARG A 111 5.11 -4.66 -6.15
N CYS A 112 4.04 -4.00 -6.58
CA CYS A 112 3.19 -4.45 -7.67
C CYS A 112 2.28 -3.32 -8.17
N SER A 113 1.76 -3.48 -9.39
CA SER A 113 0.74 -2.60 -9.96
C SER A 113 -0.55 -3.40 -10.13
N THR A 114 -1.69 -2.83 -9.71
CA THR A 114 -2.99 -3.49 -9.81
C THR A 114 -4.12 -2.47 -9.95
N LYS A 115 -5.36 -2.94 -10.03
CA LYS A 115 -6.54 -2.09 -10.05
C LYS A 115 -7.19 -2.08 -8.68
N ALA A 116 -7.65 -0.91 -8.25
CA ALA A 116 -8.37 -0.75 -7.00
C ALA A 116 -9.56 0.18 -7.12
N ILE A 117 -10.57 -0.08 -6.31
CA ILE A 117 -11.66 0.85 -6.02
C ILE A 117 -11.22 1.65 -4.81
N LEU A 118 -11.03 2.96 -4.97
CA LEU A 118 -10.53 3.83 -3.92
C LEU A 118 -11.65 4.73 -3.38
N ASP A 119 -11.80 4.70 -2.06
CA ASP A 119 -12.56 5.66 -1.26
C ASP A 119 -11.58 6.46 -0.38
N SER A 120 -12.08 7.50 0.29
CA SER A 120 -11.39 8.34 1.26
C SER A 120 -10.71 7.60 2.42
N LYS A 121 -11.26 6.45 2.85
CA LYS A 121 -10.78 5.67 4.02
C LYS A 121 -10.50 4.20 3.72
N LEU A 122 -10.93 3.72 2.57
CA LEU A 122 -10.89 2.31 2.22
C LEU A 122 -10.47 2.12 0.77
N ALA A 123 -9.59 1.17 0.53
CA ALA A 123 -9.31 0.64 -0.80
C ALA A 123 -9.81 -0.80 -0.89
N THR A 124 -10.52 -1.13 -1.97
CA THR A 124 -10.90 -2.50 -2.31
C THR A 124 -10.09 -2.95 -3.52
N ILE A 125 -9.31 -4.01 -3.38
CA ILE A 125 -8.45 -4.57 -4.43
C ILE A 125 -9.01 -5.95 -4.80
N PRO A 126 -9.68 -6.08 -5.96
CA PRO A 126 -10.29 -7.33 -6.42
C PRO A 126 -9.27 -8.30 -7.05
N ASP A 127 -8.04 -8.30 -6.53
CA ASP A 127 -6.95 -9.17 -6.94
C ASP A 127 -6.45 -9.93 -5.70
N PRO A 128 -6.77 -11.23 -5.57
CA PRO A 128 -6.39 -12.01 -4.39
C PRO A 128 -4.89 -12.32 -4.35
N ASN A 129 -4.15 -12.10 -5.44
CA ASN A 129 -2.70 -12.37 -5.50
C ASN A 129 -1.85 -11.13 -5.20
N VAL A 130 -2.49 -10.00 -4.89
CA VAL A 130 -1.77 -8.76 -4.57
C VAL A 130 -0.90 -8.94 -3.33
N VAL A 131 0.34 -8.47 -3.40
CA VAL A 131 1.23 -8.43 -2.24
C VAL A 131 1.17 -7.02 -1.67
N ILE A 132 0.67 -6.89 -0.45
CA ILE A 132 0.49 -5.61 0.23
C ILE A 132 0.72 -5.78 1.74
N PHE A 133 1.45 -4.86 2.35
CA PHE A 133 1.72 -4.86 3.78
C PHE A 133 1.32 -3.53 4.44
N THR A 134 1.10 -3.57 5.76
CA THR A 134 0.96 -2.35 6.56
C THR A 134 2.22 -1.48 6.41
N GLY A 135 2.01 -0.18 6.18
CA GLY A 135 3.08 0.80 5.95
C GLY A 135 3.45 1.00 4.49
N ASP A 136 3.02 0.13 3.57
CA ASP A 136 3.15 0.38 2.13
C ASP A 136 2.32 1.63 1.71
N GLU A 137 2.64 2.20 0.56
CA GLU A 137 1.92 3.32 -0.05
C GLU A 137 1.13 2.86 -1.29
N ILE A 138 -0.12 3.27 -1.39
CA ILE A 138 -0.92 3.15 -2.62
C ILE A 138 -0.83 4.47 -3.37
N ARG A 139 -0.37 4.44 -4.61
CA ARG A 139 -0.23 5.61 -5.48
C ARG A 139 -1.13 5.50 -6.69
N ARG A 140 -1.99 6.51 -6.87
CA ARG A 140 -2.89 6.65 -8.03
C ARG A 140 -2.46 7.83 -8.88
N LYS A 141 -2.14 7.59 -10.15
CA LYS A 141 -1.91 8.67 -11.12
C LYS A 141 -3.24 9.33 -11.48
N ILE A 142 -3.31 10.65 -11.40
CA ILE A 142 -4.49 11.45 -11.74
C ILE A 142 -4.24 12.33 -12.99
N PRO A 143 -5.30 12.75 -13.72
CA PRO A 143 -5.16 13.35 -15.05
C PRO A 143 -4.33 14.63 -15.13
N ASN A 144 -4.15 15.34 -14.02
CA ASN A 144 -3.31 16.54 -13.95
C ASN A 144 -1.80 16.23 -13.87
N GLY A 145 -1.41 14.95 -13.99
CA GLY A 145 -0.01 14.51 -13.97
C GLY A 145 0.58 14.32 -12.57
N THR A 146 -0.22 14.45 -11.51
CA THR A 146 0.21 14.19 -10.13
C THR A 146 -0.21 12.79 -9.66
N GLU A 147 0.35 12.35 -8.53
CA GLU A 147 0.03 11.10 -7.86
C GLU A 147 -0.68 11.38 -6.55
N GLU A 148 -1.91 10.87 -6.41
CA GLU A 148 -2.58 10.81 -5.13
C GLU A 148 -2.04 9.62 -4.33
N THR A 149 -1.60 9.90 -3.10
CA THR A 149 -0.89 8.91 -2.28
C THR A 149 -1.64 8.62 -0.99
N PHE A 150 -1.73 7.33 -0.66
CA PHE A 150 -2.36 6.81 0.54
C PHE A 150 -1.41 5.86 1.25
N GLU A 151 -1.43 5.88 2.58
CA GLU A 151 -0.73 4.93 3.43
C GLU A 151 -1.63 3.75 3.77
N VAL A 152 -1.09 2.55 3.70
CA VAL A 152 -1.76 1.30 4.06
C VAL A 152 -1.70 1.10 5.56
N LEU A 153 -2.86 1.08 6.23
CA LEU A 153 -2.95 0.88 7.68
C LEU A 153 -3.20 -0.59 8.02
N ASP A 154 -4.17 -1.21 7.35
CA ASP A 154 -4.67 -2.54 7.71
C ASP A 154 -5.21 -3.24 6.46
N PRO A 155 -4.37 -4.06 5.78
CA PRO A 155 -4.81 -4.89 4.67
C PRO A 155 -5.42 -6.20 5.18
N THR A 156 -6.72 -6.39 4.95
CA THR A 156 -7.44 -7.62 5.30
C THR A 156 -7.85 -8.38 4.04
N TYR A 157 -7.52 -9.67 3.96
CA TYR A 157 -7.99 -10.55 2.90
C TYR A 157 -9.36 -11.14 3.26
N HIS A 158 -10.27 -11.17 2.29
CA HIS A 158 -11.56 -11.82 2.40
C HIS A 158 -11.70 -12.89 1.32
N ASP A 159 -11.98 -14.13 1.74
CA ASP A 159 -12.37 -15.20 0.84
C ASP A 159 -13.70 -14.90 0.15
N LYS A 160 -13.96 -15.61 -0.97
CA LYS A 160 -15.25 -15.53 -1.65
C LYS A 160 -16.36 -15.85 -0.64
N PHE A 161 -17.32 -14.93 -0.51
CA PHE A 161 -18.47 -15.11 0.35
C PHE A 161 -19.76 -14.72 -0.38
N GLY A 162 -20.64 -15.70 -0.60
CA GLY A 162 -21.85 -15.53 -1.40
C GLY A 162 -21.54 -15.01 -2.80
N GLY A 163 -22.18 -13.91 -3.19
CA GLY A 163 -21.98 -13.24 -4.48
C GLY A 163 -20.75 -12.33 -4.54
N ILE A 164 -19.94 -12.20 -3.48
CA ILE A 164 -18.78 -11.30 -3.45
C ILE A 164 -17.50 -12.11 -3.73
N PRO A 165 -16.76 -11.82 -4.81
CA PRO A 165 -15.48 -12.47 -5.10
C PRO A 165 -14.43 -12.23 -4.00
N ALA A 166 -13.42 -13.10 -3.94
CA ALA A 166 -12.28 -12.90 -3.04
C ALA A 166 -11.56 -11.59 -3.38
N HIS A 167 -11.20 -10.81 -2.35
CA HIS A 167 -10.60 -9.49 -2.51
C HIS A 167 -9.85 -9.06 -1.24
N PHE A 168 -9.03 -8.02 -1.37
CA PHE A 168 -8.47 -7.31 -0.23
C PHE A 168 -9.31 -6.07 0.09
N GLN A 169 -9.63 -5.91 1.37
CA GLN A 169 -10.20 -4.71 1.92
C GLN A 169 -9.13 -4.03 2.79
N VAL A 170 -8.71 -2.84 2.39
CA VAL A 170 -7.55 -2.17 2.96
C VAL A 170 -7.98 -0.85 3.59
N LYS A 171 -7.75 -0.68 4.89
CA LYS A 171 -7.90 0.64 5.52
C LYS A 171 -6.74 1.52 5.12
N ILE A 172 -7.04 2.72 4.65
CA ILE A 172 -6.04 3.65 4.12
C ILE A 172 -6.15 5.03 4.77
N ARG A 173 -5.03 5.75 4.80
CA ARG A 173 -4.95 7.15 5.19
C ARG A 173 -4.40 7.99 4.04
N ARG A 174 -5.14 8.99 3.59
CA ARG A 174 -4.67 9.91 2.54
C ARG A 174 -3.49 10.74 3.06
N LYS A 175 -2.36 10.71 2.35
CA LYS A 175 -1.18 11.55 2.63
C LYS A 175 -1.24 12.88 1.88
N GLY A 176 -1.81 12.88 0.68
CA GLY A 176 -1.94 14.07 -0.15
C GLY A 176 -1.81 13.77 -1.63
N THR A 177 -1.44 14.80 -2.39
CA THR A 177 -1.20 14.74 -3.82
C THR A 177 0.20 15.27 -4.10
N PHE A 178 1.02 14.51 -4.82
CA PHE A 178 2.44 14.78 -5.01
C PHE A 178 2.82 14.68 -6.49
N ALA A 179 3.96 15.24 -6.89
CA ALA A 179 4.51 14.96 -8.21
C ALA A 179 4.89 13.46 -8.32
N PRO A 180 4.91 12.86 -9.53
CA PRO A 180 5.24 11.45 -9.69
C PRO A 180 6.58 11.10 -9.04
N GLY A 181 6.59 10.03 -8.24
CA GLY A 181 7.82 9.61 -7.57
C GLY A 181 8.31 10.57 -6.47
N THR A 182 7.45 11.47 -5.95
CA THR A 182 7.71 12.36 -4.79
C THR A 182 6.69 12.10 -3.67
N GLY A 183 6.95 12.60 -2.45
CA GLY A 183 6.00 12.50 -1.33
C GLY A 183 5.99 11.17 -0.56
N GLY A 184 6.87 10.23 -0.93
CA GLY A 184 7.09 8.99 -0.21
C GLY A 184 7.93 9.15 1.07
N ASN A 185 7.84 8.19 1.99
CA ASN A 185 8.90 7.98 2.98
C ASN A 185 10.15 7.49 2.23
N TYR A 186 11.17 8.33 2.09
CA TYR A 186 12.48 7.89 1.60
C TYR A 186 13.32 7.50 2.80
N THR A 187 13.64 6.20 2.91
CA THR A 187 14.67 5.76 3.83
C THR A 187 16.03 6.08 3.22
N ILE A 188 16.67 7.15 3.69
CA ILE A 188 17.98 7.58 3.17
C ILE A 188 19.06 6.98 4.05
N HIS A 189 19.72 5.93 3.54
CA HIS A 189 20.88 5.32 4.19
C HIS A 189 22.14 6.14 3.87
N VAL A 190 22.72 6.76 4.89
CA VAL A 190 23.94 7.58 4.79
C VAL A 190 25.02 6.97 5.69
N ASN A 191 26.15 6.58 5.11
CA ASN A 191 27.28 5.99 5.83
C ASN A 191 28.59 6.64 5.40
N GLY A 192 29.49 6.86 6.36
CA GLY A 192 30.81 7.47 6.14
C GLY A 192 31.01 8.79 6.89
N SER A 193 32.27 9.24 6.97
CA SER A 193 32.60 10.57 7.49
C SER A 193 32.06 11.63 6.53
N ASN A 194 31.45 12.70 7.06
CA ASN A 194 30.76 13.73 6.26
C ASN A 194 29.53 13.25 5.47
N SER A 195 28.90 12.13 5.83
CA SER A 195 27.63 11.76 5.23
C SER A 195 26.54 12.76 5.59
N ARG A 196 25.89 13.33 4.57
CA ARG A 196 24.87 14.38 4.72
C ARG A 196 23.69 14.10 3.81
N VAL A 197 22.53 14.48 4.30
CA VAL A 197 21.28 14.47 3.54
C VAL A 197 20.70 15.86 3.62
N ASN A 198 20.74 16.58 2.51
CA ASN A 198 20.14 17.90 2.40
C ASN A 198 18.80 17.76 1.68
N VAL A 199 17.70 17.87 2.43
CA VAL A 199 16.35 17.92 1.85
C VAL A 199 15.95 19.38 1.71
N ASN A 200 15.86 19.87 0.47
CA ASN A 200 15.41 21.22 0.15
C ASN A 200 16.19 22.35 0.85
N SER A 201 17.52 22.22 0.98
CA SER A 201 18.40 23.19 1.65
C SER A 201 19.68 23.44 0.86
N THR A 202 20.21 24.65 0.97
CA THR A 202 21.56 25.02 0.49
C THR A 202 22.56 24.82 1.63
N ASP A 203 23.44 23.84 1.47
CA ASP A 203 24.47 23.53 2.45
C ASP A 203 25.62 24.55 2.40
N ASN A 204 25.78 25.31 3.48
CA ASN A 204 26.87 26.28 3.67
C ASN A 204 27.90 25.80 4.71
N SER A 205 27.88 24.53 5.08
CA SER A 205 28.71 24.04 6.18
C SER A 205 30.08 23.55 5.70
N ASN A 206 31.14 24.10 6.31
CA ASN A 206 32.52 23.68 6.14
C ASN A 206 32.83 22.54 7.13
N ASN A 207 32.81 21.28 6.69
CA ASN A 207 33.19 20.15 7.54
C ASN A 207 34.66 19.80 7.35
N ARG A 208 35.41 19.79 8.46
CA ARG A 208 36.74 19.18 8.53
C ARG A 208 36.60 17.79 9.12
N VAL A 209 37.06 16.77 8.39
CA VAL A 209 37.25 15.41 8.91
C VAL A 209 38.74 15.16 8.99
N GLY A 210 39.22 14.95 10.20
CA GLY A 210 40.59 14.53 10.49
C GLY A 210 41.61 15.66 10.55
N ASP A 211 41.55 16.52 11.58
CA ASP A 211 42.69 17.40 11.89
C ASP A 211 43.96 16.58 12.26
N ASP A 212 43.80 15.32 12.67
CA ASP A 212 44.89 14.38 12.95
C ASP A 212 45.67 13.90 11.71
N THR A 213 45.08 13.92 10.50
CA THR A 213 45.79 13.40 9.32
C THR A 213 46.87 14.37 8.84
N VAL A 214 46.67 15.68 9.01
CA VAL A 214 47.62 16.71 8.56
C VAL A 214 48.97 16.56 9.27
N PHE A 215 48.96 16.39 10.59
CA PHE A 215 50.18 16.20 11.38
C PHE A 215 50.86 14.85 11.05
N ARG A 216 50.08 13.79 10.89
CA ARG A 216 50.61 12.48 10.50
C ARG A 216 51.25 12.52 9.11
N ASP A 217 50.59 13.11 8.14
CA ASP A 217 51.06 13.15 6.75
C ASP A 217 52.31 14.05 6.63
N LEU A 218 52.37 15.12 7.43
CA LEU A 218 53.57 15.95 7.56
C LEU A 218 54.74 15.18 8.21
N GLN A 219 54.51 14.41 9.27
CA GLN A 219 55.53 13.56 9.88
C GLN A 219 56.08 12.53 8.88
N VAL A 220 55.20 11.92 8.07
CA VAL A 220 55.58 10.97 7.02
C VAL A 220 56.38 11.66 5.91
N ALA A 221 55.97 12.86 5.47
CA ALA A 221 56.69 13.63 4.47
C ALA A 221 58.11 14.00 4.92
N VAL A 222 58.27 14.42 6.18
CA VAL A 222 59.58 14.69 6.77
C VAL A 222 60.41 13.41 6.90
N GLN A 223 59.82 12.30 7.34
CA GLN A 223 60.53 11.02 7.45
C GLN A 223 61.07 10.51 6.11
N ASN A 224 60.33 10.75 5.02
CA ASN A 224 60.67 10.28 3.67
C ASN A 224 61.39 11.33 2.79
N SER A 225 61.78 12.46 3.38
CA SER A 225 62.34 13.60 2.65
C SER A 225 63.79 13.43 2.18
N GLY A 226 64.49 12.40 2.68
CA GLY A 226 65.92 12.21 2.42
C GLY A 226 66.84 13.19 3.15
N LEU A 227 66.33 13.92 4.16
CA LEU A 227 67.12 14.78 5.03
C LEU A 227 67.99 13.98 6.01
N ASP A 228 68.98 14.65 6.60
CA ASP A 228 69.83 14.06 7.63
C ASP A 228 69.01 13.73 8.88
N ALA A 229 69.38 12.64 9.56
CA ALA A 229 68.66 12.14 10.73
C ALA A 229 68.53 13.17 11.87
N SER A 230 69.52 14.05 12.02
CA SER A 230 69.49 15.17 12.99
C SER A 230 68.38 16.17 12.67
N ASP A 231 68.20 16.50 11.39
CA ASP A 231 67.23 17.51 10.96
C ASP A 231 65.81 16.93 10.97
N ILE A 232 65.65 15.66 10.59
CA ILE A 232 64.41 14.90 10.76
C ILE A 232 63.97 14.91 12.22
N ALA A 233 64.88 14.61 13.16
CA ALA A 233 64.55 14.55 14.58
C ALA A 233 64.08 15.91 15.13
N LYS A 234 64.72 17.01 14.73
CA LYS A 234 64.32 18.37 15.13
C LYS A 234 62.94 18.73 14.60
N LEU A 235 62.68 18.49 13.32
CA LEU A 235 61.37 18.75 12.70
C LEU A 235 60.29 17.89 13.34
N GLN A 236 60.53 16.60 13.57
CA GLN A 236 59.57 15.72 14.23
C GLN A 236 59.28 16.10 15.69
N SER A 237 60.24 16.67 16.41
CA SER A 237 59.97 17.23 17.74
C SER A 237 59.02 18.42 17.61
N SER A 238 59.37 19.40 16.78
CA SER A 238 58.58 20.62 16.60
C SER A 238 57.16 20.33 16.08
N ILE A 239 56.99 19.34 15.19
CA ILE A 239 55.66 18.90 14.72
C ILE A 239 54.84 18.31 15.87
N ARG A 240 55.46 17.52 16.77
CA ARG A 240 54.76 16.95 17.95
C ARG A 240 54.40 18.01 18.98
N ASP A 241 55.31 18.95 19.22
CA ASP A 241 55.08 20.07 20.14
C ASP A 241 53.90 20.92 19.64
N MET A 242 53.91 21.29 18.36
CA MET A 242 52.80 21.96 17.69
C MET A 242 51.49 21.14 17.72
N GLN A 243 51.54 19.83 17.45
CA GLN A 243 50.37 18.96 17.51
C GLN A 243 49.75 18.92 18.92
N SER A 244 50.59 18.87 19.96
CA SER A 244 50.13 18.85 21.35
C SER A 244 49.52 20.17 21.81
N ALA A 245 49.86 21.27 21.14
CA ALA A 245 49.36 22.61 21.44
C ALA A 245 48.04 22.95 20.72
N VAL A 246 47.55 22.11 19.80
CA VAL A 246 46.31 22.38 19.05
C VAL A 246 45.14 22.65 20.01
N GLY A 247 44.40 23.73 19.76
CA GLY A 247 43.28 24.15 20.61
C GLY A 247 43.66 24.86 21.91
N THR A 248 44.96 25.07 22.15
CA THR A 248 45.46 25.84 23.31
C THR A 248 45.96 27.23 22.87
N PRO A 249 46.05 28.21 23.78
CA PRO A 249 46.58 29.55 23.46
C PRO A 249 48.04 29.55 22.99
N THR A 250 48.81 28.49 23.26
CA THR A 250 50.23 28.39 22.88
C THR A 250 50.43 27.91 21.45
N PHE A 251 49.39 27.41 20.77
CA PHE A 251 49.49 26.88 19.40
C PHE A 251 50.13 27.88 18.43
N LYS A 252 49.77 29.16 18.54
CA LYS A 252 50.32 30.21 17.68
C LYS A 252 51.83 30.36 17.83
N SER A 253 52.36 30.21 19.05
CA SER A 253 53.80 30.25 19.30
C SER A 253 54.48 29.05 18.67
N GLU A 254 53.97 27.85 18.95
CA GLU A 254 54.53 26.60 18.42
C GLU A 254 54.50 26.55 16.88
N TYR A 255 53.46 27.09 16.26
CA TYR A 255 53.38 27.23 14.80
C TYR A 255 54.44 28.19 14.26
N GLN A 256 54.66 29.33 14.92
CA GLN A 256 55.70 30.29 14.51
C GLN A 256 57.10 29.69 14.65
N ASP A 257 57.36 29.00 15.76
CA ASP A 257 58.62 28.31 16.04
C ASP A 257 58.87 27.20 15.03
N PHE A 258 57.84 26.41 14.68
CA PHE A 258 57.90 25.42 13.62
C PHE A 258 58.25 26.04 12.27
N ILE A 259 57.52 27.08 11.82
CA ILE A 259 57.78 27.73 10.52
C ILE A 259 59.19 28.32 10.46
N GLN A 260 59.69 28.88 11.56
CA GLN A 260 61.04 29.43 11.62
C GLN A 260 62.11 28.34 11.57
N GLY A 261 61.93 27.23 12.31
CA GLY A 261 62.82 26.06 12.25
C GLY A 261 62.74 25.28 10.94
N ALA A 262 61.62 25.40 10.23
CA ALA A 262 61.31 24.76 8.96
C ALA A 262 61.77 25.55 7.72
N ALA A 263 62.26 26.78 7.88
CA ALA A 263 62.47 27.70 6.76
C ALA A 263 63.37 27.14 5.63
N THR A 264 64.34 26.30 5.98
CA THR A 264 65.25 25.64 5.01
C THR A 264 64.60 24.46 4.28
N TYR A 265 63.50 23.91 4.80
CA TYR A 265 62.82 22.71 4.31
C TYR A 265 61.44 23.01 3.71
N MET A 266 61.22 24.25 3.26
CA MET A 266 59.94 24.71 2.74
C MET A 266 59.44 23.92 1.54
N THR A 267 60.31 23.30 0.74
CA THR A 267 59.88 22.43 -0.38
C THR A 267 59.07 21.23 0.10
N ILE A 268 59.32 20.74 1.32
CA ILE A 268 58.61 19.62 1.94
C ILE A 268 57.39 20.13 2.72
N ILE A 269 57.51 21.30 3.35
CA ILE A 269 56.56 21.79 4.36
C ILE A 269 55.47 22.69 3.76
N SER A 270 55.76 23.43 2.69
CA SER A 270 54.82 24.36 2.04
C SER A 270 53.44 23.78 1.74
N PRO A 271 53.30 22.52 1.25
CA PRO A 271 51.99 21.94 0.96
C PRO A 271 51.06 21.85 2.18
N PHE A 272 51.63 21.81 3.39
CA PHE A 272 50.89 21.65 4.64
C PHE A 272 50.54 22.98 5.33
N ILE A 273 51.20 24.08 4.95
CA ILE A 273 51.02 25.41 5.58
C ILE A 273 49.56 25.89 5.57
N PRO A 274 48.78 25.77 4.48
CA PRO A 274 47.38 26.19 4.49
C PRO A 274 46.53 25.43 5.52
N ALA A 275 46.81 24.13 5.70
CA ALA A 275 46.09 23.29 6.64
C ALA A 275 46.52 23.57 8.10
N LEU A 276 47.81 23.80 8.34
CA LEU A 276 48.32 24.15 9.67
C LEU A 276 47.89 25.55 10.12
N SER A 277 47.91 26.54 9.22
CA SER A 277 47.49 27.91 9.53
C SER A 277 45.98 28.03 9.76
N ALA A 278 45.19 27.10 9.22
CA ALA A 278 43.76 26.97 9.47
C ALA A 278 43.40 26.51 10.90
N LEU A 279 44.40 26.14 11.71
CA LEU A 279 44.26 25.77 13.13
C LEU A 279 44.62 26.92 14.09
N LEU A 280 45.04 28.09 13.57
CA LEU A 280 45.35 29.31 14.34
C LEU A 280 44.11 30.01 14.89
#